data_AF-A0A9D5NQ98-F1
#
_entry.id   AF-A0A9D5NQ98-F1
#
_cell.length_a   1.000
_cell.length_b   1.000
_cell.length_c   1.000
_cell.angle_alpha   90.00
_cell.angle_beta   90.00
_cell.angle_gamma   90.00
#
_symmetry.space_group_name_H-M   'P 1'
#
loop_
_entity.id
_entity.type
_entity.pdbx_description
1 polymer ?
#
loop_
_entity_poly.entity_id
_entity_poly.type
_entity_poly.pdbx_seq_one_letter_code
_entity_poly.pdbx_strand_id
1 'polypeptide(L)'
;MKRLLSVLLVMIAVLLPTKSWAADGVSEPYAVLSENNTVLTFYYDDQKAARNGMSVGPFTNEAARGWNDYMQSITTVTFDDTFANCTSITSTENL
;
A
#
# COMPACT_ATOMS: atom_id res chain seq x y z
N MET A 1 7.54 30.73 -34.72
CA MET A 1 7.73 29.38 -34.13
C MET A 1 8.18 29.45 -32.65
N LYS A 2 7.46 30.17 -31.77
CA LYS A 2 7.77 30.20 -30.33
C LYS A 2 6.54 30.12 -29.42
N ARG A 3 5.32 30.30 -29.95
CA ARG A 3 4.05 30.25 -29.19
C ARG A 3 3.33 28.89 -29.25
N LEU A 4 3.66 28.05 -30.23
CA LEU A 4 3.10 26.69 -30.36
C LEU A 4 3.76 25.66 -29.42
N LEU A 5 5.01 25.90 -28.98
CA LEU A 5 5.70 25.01 -28.04
C LEU A 5 5.20 25.20 -26.59
N SER A 6 4.80 26.41 -26.19
CA SER A 6 4.34 26.70 -24.82
C SER A 6 2.94 26.16 -24.50
N VAL A 7 2.05 26.03 -25.48
CA VAL A 7 0.69 25.49 -25.24
C VAL A 7 0.71 23.97 -25.12
N LEU A 8 1.62 23.28 -25.83
CA LEU A 8 1.75 21.82 -25.78
C LEU A 8 2.31 21.33 -24.44
N LEU A 9 3.22 22.08 -23.80
CA LEU A 9 3.78 21.72 -22.49
C LEU A 9 2.77 21.90 -21.34
N VAL A 10 1.87 22.89 -21.42
CA VAL A 10 0.86 23.14 -20.38
C VAL A 10 -0.25 22.08 -20.39
N MET A 11 -0.62 21.55 -21.56
CA MET A 11 -1.66 20.52 -21.67
C MET A 11 -1.22 19.14 -21.15
N ILE A 12 0.09 18.82 -21.14
CA ILE A 12 0.60 17.54 -20.63
C ILE A 12 0.61 17.51 -19.09
N ALA A 13 0.75 18.66 -18.43
CA ALA A 13 0.74 18.75 -16.97
C ALA A 13 -0.66 18.58 -16.34
N VAL A 14 -1.74 18.72 -17.12
CA VAL A 14 -3.14 18.66 -16.63
C VAL A 14 -3.76 17.26 -16.79
N LEU A 15 -3.13 16.35 -17.55
CA LEU A 15 -3.61 14.97 -17.74
C LEU A 15 -2.91 13.91 -16.88
N LEU A 16 -1.87 14.28 -16.14
CA LEU A 16 -1.30 13.39 -15.13
C LEU A 16 -2.05 13.67 -13.82
N PRO A 17 -2.76 12.69 -13.22
CA PRO A 17 -3.15 12.85 -11.83
C PRO A 17 -1.86 13.20 -11.08
N THR A 18 -1.87 14.33 -10.37
CA THR A 18 -0.75 14.73 -9.51
C THR A 18 -0.64 13.67 -8.44
N LYS A 19 0.10 12.60 -8.73
CA LYS A 19 0.44 11.58 -7.79
C LYS A 19 1.39 12.28 -6.81
N SER A 20 0.83 12.65 -5.67
CA SER A 20 1.55 13.23 -4.56
C SER A 20 2.53 12.18 -4.03
N TRP A 21 3.73 12.13 -4.63
CA TRP A 21 4.81 11.24 -4.23
C TRP A 21 5.74 11.91 -3.22
N ALA A 22 5.18 12.38 -2.12
CA ALA A 22 5.91 12.34 -0.87
C ALA A 22 5.34 11.15 -0.11
N ALA A 23 5.67 9.94 -0.55
CA ALA A 23 5.91 8.89 0.42
C ALA A 23 7.20 9.35 1.10
N ASP A 24 7.08 10.05 2.23
CA ASP A 24 8.22 10.24 3.11
C ASP A 24 8.84 8.85 3.26
N GLY A 25 10.09 8.65 2.84
CA GLY A 25 10.76 7.35 2.68
C GLY A 25 10.95 6.57 3.99
N VAL A 26 9.85 6.37 4.70
CA VAL A 26 9.71 5.79 6.02
C VAL A 26 9.07 4.45 5.79
N SER A 27 9.84 3.39 6.04
CA SER A 27 9.30 2.04 5.99
C SER A 27 8.21 1.86 7.04
N GLU A 28 7.05 1.40 6.60
CA GLU A 28 5.95 1.01 7.47
C GLU A 28 5.48 -0.39 7.11
N PRO A 29 4.94 -1.16 8.08
CA PRO A 29 4.39 -2.46 7.76
C PRO A 29 3.03 -2.29 7.09
N TYR A 30 2.81 -3.03 6.01
CA TYR A 30 1.52 -3.06 5.32
C TYR A 30 1.29 -4.43 4.67
N ALA A 31 0.06 -4.71 4.28
CA ALA A 31 -0.28 -5.93 3.57
C ALA A 31 -0.94 -5.64 2.22
N VAL A 32 -0.72 -6.51 1.25
CA VAL A 32 -1.37 -6.50 -0.07
C VAL A 32 -2.05 -7.84 -0.26
N LEU A 33 -3.32 -7.79 -0.64
CA LEU A 33 -4.08 -8.96 -1.03
C LEU A 33 -3.94 -9.17 -2.53
N SER A 34 -3.65 -10.40 -2.97
CA SER A 34 -3.57 -10.75 -4.39
C SER A 34 -4.90 -10.50 -5.10
N GLU A 35 -4.87 -10.32 -6.43
CA GLU A 35 -6.07 -10.00 -7.24
C GLU A 35 -7.20 -11.05 -7.10
N ASN A 36 -6.83 -12.32 -6.84
CA ASN A 36 -7.77 -13.42 -6.61
C ASN A 36 -8.16 -13.60 -5.14
N ASN A 37 -7.71 -12.73 -4.23
CA ASN A 37 -8.00 -12.72 -2.80
C ASN A 37 -7.53 -13.95 -2.00
N THR A 38 -6.57 -14.72 -2.52
CA THR A 38 -6.10 -15.95 -1.84
C THR A 38 -4.76 -15.80 -1.11
N VAL A 39 -3.95 -14.80 -1.46
CA VAL A 39 -2.62 -14.58 -0.88
C VAL A 39 -2.54 -13.19 -0.24
N LEU A 40 -2.29 -13.14 1.06
CA LEU A 40 -2.00 -11.90 1.78
C LEU A 40 -0.49 -11.77 1.99
N THR A 41 0.13 -10.77 1.38
CA THR A 41 1.58 -10.54 1.44
C THR A 41 1.89 -9.36 2.33
N PHE A 42 2.74 -9.56 3.33
CA PHE A 42 3.22 -8.53 4.25
C PHE A 42 4.54 -7.95 3.77
N TYR A 43 4.66 -6.62 3.80
CA TYR A 43 5.82 -5.86 3.37
C TYR A 43 6.25 -4.87 4.46
N TYR A 44 7.52 -4.45 4.41
CA TYR A 44 8.05 -3.39 5.27
C TYR A 44 9.00 -2.50 4.48
N ASP A 45 8.42 -1.54 3.75
CA ASP A 45 9.14 -0.54 2.96
C ASP A 45 8.25 0.71 2.76
N ASP A 46 8.71 1.66 1.94
CA ASP A 46 8.05 2.94 1.66
C ASP A 46 7.06 2.86 0.47
N GLN A 47 6.75 1.67 -0.02
CA GLN A 47 5.96 1.47 -1.25
C GLN A 47 4.48 1.17 -0.98
N LYS A 48 3.99 1.31 0.26
CA LYS A 48 2.58 1.06 0.62
C LYS A 48 1.62 1.75 -0.35
N ALA A 49 1.78 3.05 -0.56
CA ALA A 49 0.91 3.81 -1.46
C ALA A 49 1.05 3.37 -2.93
N ALA A 50 2.24 2.94 -3.35
CA ALA A 50 2.48 2.47 -4.71
C ALA A 50 1.84 1.11 -4.98
N ARG A 51 1.73 0.25 -3.95
CA ARG A 51 1.17 -1.11 -4.03
C ARG A 51 -0.28 -1.20 -3.56
N ASN A 52 -0.96 -0.07 -3.30
CA ASN A 52 -2.28 -0.03 -2.68
C ASN A 52 -2.34 -0.84 -1.36
N GLY A 53 -1.25 -0.79 -0.59
CA GLY A 53 -1.10 -1.52 0.66
C GLY A 53 -2.06 -1.07 1.75
N MET A 54 -2.60 -2.04 2.46
CA MET A 54 -3.50 -1.86 3.60
C MET A 54 -2.69 -1.79 4.89
N SER A 55 -3.12 -0.96 5.85
CA SER A 55 -2.52 -0.92 7.20
C SER A 55 -2.58 -2.29 7.85
N VAL A 56 -1.55 -2.66 8.61
CA VAL A 56 -1.55 -3.87 9.48
C VAL A 56 -1.80 -3.58 10.95
N GLY A 57 -2.20 -2.35 11.24
CA GLY A 57 -2.67 -1.93 12.55
C GLY A 57 -1.94 -0.71 13.10
N PRO A 58 -2.24 -0.32 14.36
CA PRO A 58 -3.28 -0.92 15.20
C PRO A 58 -4.70 -0.71 14.64
N PHE A 59 -5.62 -1.64 14.91
CA PHE A 59 -7.01 -1.56 14.47
C PHE A 59 -7.95 -1.35 15.65
N THR A 60 -9.03 -0.59 15.44
CA THR A 60 -10.09 -0.40 16.45
C THR A 60 -11.12 -1.54 16.44
N ASN A 61 -11.25 -2.26 15.33
CA ASN A 61 -12.11 -3.42 15.15
C ASN A 61 -11.65 -4.23 13.92
N GLU A 62 -12.23 -5.40 13.74
CA GLU A 62 -11.90 -6.33 12.66
C GLU A 62 -12.19 -5.77 11.26
N ALA A 63 -13.32 -5.07 11.10
CA ALA A 63 -13.73 -4.48 9.82
C ALA A 63 -12.80 -3.36 9.33
N ALA A 64 -11.97 -2.80 10.22
CA ALA A 64 -10.93 -1.84 9.83
C ALA A 64 -9.75 -2.48 9.10
N ARG A 65 -9.65 -3.82 9.11
CA ARG A 65 -8.66 -4.56 8.32
C ARG A 65 -9.15 -4.60 6.88
N GLY A 66 -8.40 -4.01 5.94
CA GLY A 66 -8.85 -3.93 4.54
C GLY A 66 -9.07 -5.30 3.86
N TRP A 67 -8.53 -6.38 4.43
CA TRP A 67 -8.72 -7.75 3.96
C TRP A 67 -9.79 -8.55 4.74
N ASN A 68 -10.53 -7.92 5.66
CA ASN A 68 -11.49 -8.62 6.53
C ASN A 68 -12.58 -9.33 5.74
N ASP A 69 -13.10 -8.70 4.69
CA ASP A 69 -14.17 -9.25 3.84
C ASP A 69 -13.73 -10.51 3.06
N TYR A 70 -12.42 -10.73 2.94
CA TYR A 70 -11.83 -11.83 2.19
C TYR A 70 -11.21 -12.92 3.07
N MET A 71 -11.36 -12.84 4.41
CA MET A 71 -10.72 -13.78 5.33
C MET A 71 -11.02 -15.25 5.04
N GLN A 72 -12.20 -15.58 4.54
CA GLN A 72 -12.57 -16.95 4.18
C GLN A 72 -11.91 -17.44 2.88
N SER A 73 -11.43 -16.53 2.04
CA SER A 73 -10.77 -16.84 0.76
C SER A 73 -9.26 -16.83 0.85
N ILE A 74 -8.68 -16.18 1.86
CA ILE A 74 -7.24 -16.14 2.10
C ILE A 74 -6.78 -17.53 2.55
N THR A 75 -6.02 -18.21 1.69
CA THR A 75 -5.46 -19.54 1.97
C THR A 75 -3.97 -19.49 2.26
N THR A 76 -3.32 -18.35 2.00
CA THR A 76 -1.87 -18.21 2.10
C THR A 76 -1.50 -16.85 2.65
N VAL A 77 -0.60 -16.84 3.63
CA VAL A 77 0.04 -15.63 4.15
C VAL A 77 1.52 -15.72 3.81
N THR A 78 2.08 -14.65 3.25
CA THR A 78 3.50 -14.56 2.89
C THR A 78 4.11 -13.30 3.48
N PHE A 79 5.41 -13.35 3.74
CA PHE A 79 6.22 -12.21 4.17
C PHE A 79 7.25 -11.97 3.08
N ASP A 80 7.25 -10.77 2.52
CA ASP A 80 8.27 -10.33 1.59
C ASP A 80 9.62 -10.18 2.31
N ASP A 81 10.72 -10.31 1.58
CA ASP A 81 12.08 -10.21 2.16
C ASP A 81 12.29 -8.89 2.92
N THR A 82 11.63 -7.80 2.49
CA THR A 82 11.66 -6.50 3.18
C THR A 82 11.13 -6.57 4.61
N PHE A 83 10.21 -7.49 4.89
CA PHE A 83 9.60 -7.68 6.21
C PHE A 83 10.61 -8.14 7.26
N ALA A 84 11.76 -8.70 6.86
CA ALA A 84 12.84 -9.07 7.77
C ALA A 84 13.38 -7.87 8.59
N ASN A 85 13.22 -6.63 8.09
CA ASN A 85 13.63 -5.42 8.79
C ASN A 85 12.55 -4.85 9.73
N CYS A 86 11.37 -5.48 9.79
CA CYS A 86 10.31 -5.06 10.70
C CYS A 86 10.63 -5.52 12.13
N THR A 87 11.10 -4.59 12.98
CA THR A 87 11.55 -4.90 14.34
C THR A 87 10.43 -4.87 15.39
N SER A 88 9.25 -4.36 15.06
CA SER A 88 8.10 -4.35 15.96
C SER A 88 6.78 -4.38 15.20
N ILE A 89 5.96 -5.38 15.51
CA ILE A 89 4.53 -5.39 15.26
C ILE A 89 3.83 -5.61 16.60
N THR A 90 2.87 -4.75 16.94
CA THR A 90 2.06 -4.95 18.15
C THR A 90 0.80 -5.73 17.77
N SER A 91 0.73 -6.99 18.19
CA SER A 91 -0.54 -7.71 18.19
C SER A 91 -1.42 -7.17 19.32
N THR A 92 -2.62 -6.71 18.98
CA THR A 92 -3.65 -6.30 19.96
C THR A 92 -4.67 -7.40 20.23
N GLU A 93 -4.40 -8.64 19.81
CA GLU A 93 -5.23 -9.79 20.14
C GLU A 93 -5.15 -10.06 21.65
N ASN A 94 -6.23 -9.73 22.38
CA ASN A 94 -6.50 -10.34 23.68
C ASN A 94 -7.03 -11.74 23.40
N LEU A 95 -6.16 -12.76 23.48
CA LEU A 95 -6.54 -14.17 23.42
C LEU A 95 -7.47 -14.56 24.57
#